data_AF-A0A1L8SS80-F1
#
_entry.id   AF-A0A1L8SS80-F1
#
_cell.length_a   1.000
_cell.length_b   1.000
_cell.length_c   1.000
_cell.angle_alpha   90.00
_cell.angle_beta   90.00
_cell.angle_gamma   90.00
#
_symmetry.space_group_name_H-M   'P 1'
#
loop_
_entity.id
_entity.type
_entity.pdbx_description
1 polymer ?
#
loop_
_entity_poly.entity_id
_entity_poly.type
_entity_poly.pdbx_seq_one_letter_code
_entity_poly.pdbx_strand_id
1 'polypeptide(L)' 'MCRILGLSRQSYYYQSKPKKDESELEEAVAEEFIRSRKAYGSRKIKKALSK' A
#
# COMPACT_ATOMS: atom_id res chain seq x y z
N MET A 1 25.21 -19.99 -10.33
CA MET A 1 24.58 -18.86 -11.04
C MET A 1 24.79 -17.53 -10.34
N CYS A 2 24.08 -17.15 -9.26
CA CYS A 2 24.26 -15.81 -8.62
C CYS A 2 25.69 -15.51 -8.16
N ARG A 3 26.42 -16.50 -7.62
CA ARG A 3 27.84 -16.37 -7.22
C ARG A 3 28.80 -16.08 -8.39
N ILE A 4 28.49 -16.61 -9.58
CA ILE A 4 29.29 -16.42 -10.80
C ILE A 4 28.99 -15.03 -11.40
N LEU A 5 27.75 -14.57 -11.28
CA LEU A 5 27.28 -13.29 -11.78
C LEU A 5 27.59 -12.10 -10.83
N GLY A 6 28.17 -12.34 -9.65
CA GLY A 6 28.44 -11.29 -8.66
C GLY A 6 27.19 -10.65 -8.04
N LEU A 7 26.01 -11.26 -8.21
CA LEU A 7 24.74 -10.74 -7.73
C LEU A 7 24.36 -11.33 -6.37
N SER A 8 23.71 -10.51 -5.53
CA SER A 8 23.07 -11.02 -4.32
C SER A 8 21.98 -12.02 -4.70
N ARG A 9 21.84 -13.10 -3.90
CA ARG A 9 20.75 -14.07 -4.09
C ARG A 9 19.38 -13.40 -3.99
N GLN A 10 19.24 -12.40 -3.11
CA GLN A 10 18.00 -11.67 -2.93
C GLN A 10 17.57 -10.98 -4.22
N SER A 11 18.49 -10.30 -4.90
CA SER A 11 18.21 -9.63 -6.18
C SER A 11 17.74 -10.60 -7.27
N TYR A 12 18.20 -11.84 -7.24
CA TYR A 12 17.81 -12.86 -8.22
C TYR A 12 16.45 -13.50 -7.92
N TYR A 13 16.18 -13.80 -6.65
CA TYR A 13 14.95 -14.49 -6.25
C TYR A 13 13.79 -13.56 -5.92
N TYR A 14 14.06 -12.32 -5.54
CA TYR A 14 13.01 -11.35 -5.25
C TYR A 14 12.53 -10.71 -6.54
N GLN A 15 11.36 -11.13 -7.00
CA GLN A 15 10.65 -10.43 -8.06
C GLN A 15 9.68 -9.43 -7.43
N SER A 16 9.75 -8.17 -7.86
CA SER A 16 8.79 -7.16 -7.44
C SER A 16 7.39 -7.61 -7.89
N LYS A 17 6.46 -7.64 -6.94
CA LYS A 17 5.06 -7.86 -7.30
C LYS A 17 4.55 -6.60 -8.02
N PRO A 18 3.73 -6.74 -9.08
CA PRO A 18 3.05 -5.60 -9.63
C PRO A 18 2.22 -4.94 -8.52
N LYS A 19 2.35 -3.62 -8.40
CA LYS A 19 1.48 -2.86 -7.49
C LYS A 19 0.06 -2.96 -8.03
N LYS A 20 -0.91 -3.18 -7.14
CA LYS A 20 -2.30 -3.02 -7.49
C LYS A 20 -2.61 -1.53 -7.55
N ASP A 21 -3.47 -1.13 -8.47
CA ASP A 21 -4.01 0.21 -8.48
C ASP A 21 -4.97 0.33 -7.29
N GLU A 22 -4.52 1.06 -6.27
CA GLU A 22 -5.27 1.33 -5.03
C GLU A 22 -5.83 2.77 -5.01
N SER A 23 -5.83 3.45 -6.17
CA SER A 23 -6.24 4.87 -6.30
C SER A 23 -7.64 5.13 -5.77
N GLU A 24 -8.60 4.25 -6.05
CA GLU A 24 -9.98 4.35 -5.54
C GLU A 24 -10.02 4.31 -4.01
N LEU A 25 -9.17 3.49 -3.39
CA LEU A 25 -9.07 3.37 -1.95
C LEU A 25 -8.41 4.62 -1.33
N GLU A 26 -7.38 5.15 -1.97
CA GLU A 26 -6.70 6.39 -1.56
C GLU A 26 -7.67 7.58 -1.57
N GLU A 27 -8.48 7.70 -2.62
CA GLU A 27 -9.53 8.72 -2.74
C GLU A 27 -10.58 8.58 -1.64
N ALA A 28 -11.12 7.38 -1.43
CA ALA A 28 -12.12 7.13 -0.39
C ALA A 28 -11.59 7.42 1.03
N VAL A 29 -10.32 7.11 1.30
CA VAL A 29 -9.64 7.46 2.57
C VAL A 29 -9.51 8.97 2.73
N ALA A 30 -9.10 9.68 1.66
CA ALA A 30 -8.92 11.13 1.69
C ALA A 30 -10.25 11.87 1.91
N GLU A 31 -11.30 11.47 1.21
CA GLU A 31 -12.64 12.03 1.37
C GLU A 31 -13.17 11.85 2.79
N GLU A 32 -13.07 10.63 3.35
CA GLU A 32 -13.58 10.35 4.69
C GLU A 32 -12.77 11.10 5.76
N PHE A 33 -11.46 11.27 5.55
CA PHE A 33 -10.62 12.08 6.42
C PHE A 33 -11.04 13.55 6.41
N ILE A 34 -11.28 14.13 5.22
CA ILE A 34 -11.73 15.52 5.08
C ILE A 34 -13.14 15.69 5.67
N ARG A 35 -14.05 14.75 5.39
CA ARG A 35 -15.42 14.72 5.93
C ARG A 35 -15.44 14.69 7.46
N SER A 36 -14.52 13.94 8.06
CA SER A 36 -14.34 13.88 9.51
C SER A 36 -13.71 15.15 10.12
N ARG A 37 -13.49 16.22 9.33
CA ARG A 37 -12.76 17.43 9.71
C ARG A 37 -11.35 17.11 10.22
N LYS A 38 -10.69 16.14 9.60
CA LYS A 38 -9.34 15.67 9.96
C LYS A 38 -9.25 15.10 11.39
N ALA A 39 -10.37 14.77 12.00
CA ALA A 39 -10.42 14.23 13.36
C ALA A 39 -10.24 12.71 13.41
N TYR A 40 -10.51 12.00 12.31
CA TYR A 40 -10.43 10.54 12.28
C TYR A 40 -9.03 10.09 11.91
N GLY A 41 -8.43 9.27 12.77
CA GLY A 41 -7.24 8.50 12.43
C GLY A 41 -7.59 7.20 11.72
N SER A 42 -6.56 6.45 11.34
CA SER A 42 -6.65 5.20 10.56
C SER A 42 -7.66 4.18 11.09
N ARG A 43 -7.78 4.02 12.42
CA ARG A 43 -8.74 3.09 13.04
C ARG A 43 -10.19 3.44 12.73
N LYS A 44 -10.55 4.73 12.77
CA LYS A 44 -11.92 5.20 12.53
C LYS A 44 -12.25 5.19 11.04
N ILE A 45 -11.30 5.61 10.19
CA ILE A 45 -11.43 5.55 8.73
C ILE A 45 -11.63 4.10 8.27
N LYS A 46 -10.83 3.15 8.79
CA LYS A 46 -10.99 1.73 8.48
C LYS A 46 -12.38 1.19 8.83
N LYS A 47 -12.96 1.63 9.96
CA LYS A 47 -14.32 1.24 10.36
C LYS A 47 -15.40 1.92 9.49
N ALA A 48 -15.16 3.14 9.01
CA ALA A 48 -16.07 3.82 8.10
C ALA A 48 -16.05 3.19 6.70
N LEU A 49 -14.87 2.74 6.26
CA LEU A 49 -14.66 2.06 4.98
C LEU A 49 -14.93 0.54 5.02
N SER A 50 -15.14 -0.07 6.19
CA SER A 50 -15.41 -1.51 6.31
C SER A 50 -16.85 -1.88 5.95
N LYS A 51 -17.40 -1.25 4.91
CA LYS A 51 -18.74 -1.53 4.40
C LYS A 51 -18.70 -2.64 3.36
#